data_AF-A0A446B3E0-F1
#
_entry.id   AF-A0A446B3E0-F1
#
_cell.length_a   1.000
_cell.length_b   1.000
_cell.length_c   1.000
_cell.angle_alpha   90.00
_cell.angle_beta   90.00
_cell.angle_gamma   90.00
#
_symmetry.space_group_name_H-M   'P 1'
#
loop_
_entity.id
_entity.type
_entity.pdbx_description
1 polymer ?
#
loop_
_entity_poly.entity_id
_entity_poly.type
_entity_poly.pdbx_seq_one_letter_code
_entity_poly.pdbx_strand_id
1 'polypeptide(L)'
;METETSGDVDKVTEQRMAELLGCTKRALEGRRLRGVLPEGVWMKHHGRIIYSKKRYDEWLENQWIYPQGSTSTTDRSASVSCGKVLDAPKPFPTPRHRKASRLHPSFAIR
;
A
#
# COMPACT_ATOMS: atom_id res chain seq x y z
N MET A 1 38.18 7.47 -9.88
CA MET A 1 36.93 6.70 -9.73
C MET A 1 35.83 7.56 -10.34
N GLU A 2 35.71 7.50 -11.66
CA GLU A 2 34.73 8.28 -12.40
C GLU A 2 33.51 7.38 -12.58
N THR A 3 32.44 7.64 -11.83
CA THR A 3 31.15 7.01 -12.08
C THR A 3 30.60 7.65 -13.34
N GLU A 4 30.81 7.00 -14.46
CA GLU A 4 30.23 7.33 -15.75
C GLU A 4 28.70 7.46 -15.59
N THR A 5 28.20 8.69 -15.51
CA THR A 5 26.79 8.97 -15.62
C THR A 5 26.40 8.77 -17.08
N SER A 6 26.15 7.50 -17.43
CA SER A 6 25.42 7.10 -18.63
C SER A 6 24.28 8.09 -18.85
N GLY A 7 24.25 8.70 -20.04
CA GLY A 7 23.26 9.70 -20.47
C GLY A 7 21.85 9.12 -20.65
N ASP A 8 21.43 8.22 -19.75
CA ASP A 8 20.05 7.77 -19.64
C ASP A 8 19.25 8.93 -19.04
N VAL A 9 18.24 9.38 -19.78
CA VAL A 9 17.39 10.49 -19.37
C VAL A 9 16.66 10.06 -18.09
N ASP A 10 17.15 10.56 -16.95
CA ASP A 10 16.62 10.22 -15.63
C ASP A 10 15.13 10.52 -15.48
N LYS A 11 14.67 11.56 -16.17
CA LYS A 11 13.29 12.05 -16.11
C LYS A 11 12.45 11.39 -17.18
N VAL A 12 11.48 10.59 -16.75
CA VAL A 12 10.57 9.86 -17.63
C VAL A 12 9.12 10.27 -17.44
N THR A 13 8.32 10.15 -18.49
CA THR A 13 6.87 10.35 -18.40
C THR A 13 6.21 9.22 -17.60
N GLU A 14 5.01 9.48 -17.10
CA GLU A 14 4.22 8.48 -16.37
C GLU A 14 4.01 7.17 -17.14
N GLN A 15 3.78 7.26 -18.46
CA GLN A 15 3.63 6.06 -19.30
C GLN A 15 4.92 5.26 -19.36
N ARG A 16 6.06 5.93 -19.59
CA ARG A 16 7.35 5.24 -19.68
C ARG A 16 7.77 4.64 -18.34
N MET A 17 7.50 5.33 -17.23
CA MET A 17 7.73 4.78 -15.90
C MET A 17 6.88 3.53 -15.65
N ALA A 18 5.63 3.53 -16.10
CA ALA A 18 4.75 2.37 -15.97
C ALA A 18 5.29 1.16 -16.75
N GLU A 19 5.76 1.38 -17.98
CA GLU A 19 6.42 0.34 -18.80
C GLU A 19 7.67 -0.23 -18.10
N LEU A 20 8.52 0.64 -17.54
CA LEU A 20 9.74 0.22 -16.85
C LEU A 20 9.45 -0.62 -15.60
N LEU A 21 8.41 -0.26 -14.85
CA LEU A 21 7.97 -1.00 -13.66
C LEU A 21 7.13 -2.23 -13.98
N GLY A 22 6.83 -2.49 -15.26
CA GLY A 22 5.93 -3.58 -15.68
C GLY A 22 4.50 -3.43 -15.14
N CYS A 23 4.04 -2.20 -14.92
CA CYS A 23 2.72 -1.90 -14.36
C CYS A 23 1.87 -1.05 -15.30
N THR A 24 0.57 -0.96 -15.02
CA THR A 24 -0.31 -0.09 -15.81
C THR A 24 -0.20 1.36 -15.33
N LYS A 25 -0.38 2.32 -16.25
CA LYS A 25 -0.42 3.75 -15.92
C LYS A 25 -1.38 4.06 -14.77
N ARG A 26 -2.55 3.43 -14.77
CA ARG A 26 -3.61 3.61 -13.76
C ARG A 26 -3.20 3.08 -12.39
N ALA A 27 -2.40 2.01 -12.34
CA ALA A 27 -1.85 1.51 -11.08
C ALA A 27 -0.84 2.50 -10.47
N LEU A 28 0.00 3.10 -11.32
CA LEU A 28 1.00 4.09 -10.93
C LEU A 28 0.33 5.39 -10.43
N GLU A 29 -0.68 5.87 -11.14
CA GLU A 29 -1.53 6.97 -10.69
C GLU A 29 -2.21 6.67 -9.36
N GLY A 30 -2.76 5.46 -9.19
CA GLY A 30 -3.36 5.04 -7.92
C GLY A 30 -2.36 5.03 -6.76
N ARG A 31 -1.09 4.63 -6.99
CA ARG A 31 -0.03 4.71 -5.98
C ARG A 31 0.28 6.16 -5.61
N ARG A 32 0.31 7.06 -6.61
CA ARG A 32 0.49 8.51 -6.38
C ARG A 32 -0.65 9.09 -5.54
N LEU A 33 -1.90 8.85 -5.94
CA LEU A 33 -3.09 9.38 -5.25
C LEU A 33 -3.22 8.86 -3.81
N ARG A 34 -2.74 7.65 -3.55
CA ARG A 34 -2.68 7.08 -2.18
C ARG A 34 -1.50 7.59 -1.36
N GLY A 35 -0.61 8.41 -1.92
CA GLY A 35 0.59 8.91 -1.23
C GLY A 35 1.67 7.85 -1.00
N VAL A 36 1.63 6.72 -1.71
CA VAL A 36 2.65 5.67 -1.59
C VAL A 36 3.98 6.11 -2.21
N LEU A 37 3.90 6.90 -3.28
CA LEU A 37 5.07 7.49 -3.93
C LEU A 37 5.31 8.90 -3.35
N PRO A 38 6.48 9.16 -2.74
CA PRO A 38 6.76 10.47 -2.16
C PRO A 38 6.92 11.55 -3.22
N GLU A 39 6.51 12.77 -2.88
CA GLU A 39 6.77 13.97 -3.68
C GLU A 39 8.30 14.18 -3.74
N GLY A 40 8.88 14.12 -4.94
CA GLY A 40 10.32 14.05 -5.16
C GLY A 40 10.74 12.89 -6.06
N VAL A 41 10.08 11.72 -5.92
CA VAL A 41 10.15 10.64 -6.92
C VAL A 41 9.40 11.04 -8.19
N TRP A 42 8.37 11.84 -8.01
CA TRP A 42 7.58 12.43 -9.09
C TRP A 42 7.40 13.93 -8.87
N MET A 43 7.17 14.65 -9.97
CA MET A 43 6.85 16.07 -9.97
C MET A 43 5.79 16.39 -11.02
N LYS A 44 4.95 17.39 -10.73
CA LYS A 44 4.02 17.96 -11.71
C LYS A 44 4.72 19.10 -12.45
N HIS A 45 4.88 18.96 -13.76
CA HIS A 45 5.53 19.95 -14.62
C HIS A 45 4.60 20.28 -15.80
N HIS A 46 4.16 21.54 -15.90
CA HIS A 46 3.19 22.01 -16.92
C HIS A 46 1.98 21.09 -17.12
N GLY A 47 1.35 20.65 -16.03
CA GLY A 47 0.17 19.77 -16.08
C GLY A 47 0.46 18.30 -16.42
N ARG A 48 1.72 17.93 -16.67
CA ARG A 48 2.16 16.55 -16.86
C ARG A 48 2.87 16.05 -15.61
N ILE A 49 2.83 14.73 -15.41
CA ILE A 49 3.54 14.08 -14.31
C ILE A 49 4.81 13.45 -14.87
N ILE A 50 5.93 13.82 -14.26
CA ILE A 50 7.27 13.36 -14.62
C ILE A 50 7.84 12.63 -13.41
N TYR A 51 8.47 11.47 -13.65
CA TYR A 51 9.14 10.66 -12.63
C TYR A 51 10.65 10.75 -12.83
N SER A 52 11.41 10.67 -11.74
CA SER A 52 12.86 10.51 -11.77
C SER A 52 13.19 9.05 -11.42
N LYS A 53 13.89 8.35 -12.32
CA LYS A 53 14.31 6.96 -12.10
C LYS A 53 15.25 6.88 -10.89
N LYS A 54 16.27 7.74 -10.84
CA LYS A 54 17.24 7.79 -9.73
C LYS A 54 16.56 7.97 -8.38
N ARG A 55 15.62 8.91 -8.28
CA ARG A 55 14.88 9.11 -7.02
C ARG A 55 13.99 7.93 -6.66
N TYR A 56 13.39 7.29 -7.66
CA TYR A 56 12.61 6.07 -7.44
C TYR A 56 13.50 4.95 -6.88
N ASP A 57 14.68 4.74 -7.47
CA ASP A 57 15.62 3.71 -7.03
C ASP A 57 16.17 4.03 -5.62
N GLU A 58 16.59 5.27 -5.35
CA GLU A 58 16.98 5.73 -4.01
C GLU A 58 15.88 5.48 -2.96
N TRP A 59 14.62 5.76 -3.32
CA TRP A 59 13.48 5.50 -2.45
C TRP A 59 13.28 4.00 -2.22
N LEU A 60 13.45 3.17 -3.25
CA LEU A 60 13.32 1.72 -3.15
C LEU A 60 14.39 1.13 -2.24
N GLU A 61 15.64 1.57 -2.38
CA GLU A 61 16.76 1.19 -1.51
C GLU A 61 16.48 1.55 -0.03
N ASN A 62 15.90 2.73 0.22
CA ASN A 62 15.52 3.14 1.57
C ASN A 62 14.37 2.31 2.16
N GLN A 63 13.49 1.75 1.33
CA GLN A 63 12.47 0.79 1.80
C GLN A 63 13.09 -0.59 2.08
N TRP A 64 14.22 -0.90 1.45
CA TRP A 64 14.93 -2.17 1.59
C TRP A 64 15.86 -2.24 2.81
N ILE A 65 15.69 -1.34 3.79
CA ILE A 65 16.35 -1.44 5.10
C ILE A 65 15.89 -2.74 5.76
N TYR A 66 16.74 -3.76 5.68
CA TYR A 66 16.62 -4.98 6.46
C TYR A 66 16.56 -4.60 7.95
N PRO A 67 15.64 -5.15 8.77
CA PRO A 67 15.62 -4.85 10.18
C PRO A 67 16.96 -5.29 10.78
N GLN A 68 17.82 -4.32 11.06
CA GLN A 68 19.12 -4.55 11.65
C GLN A 68 18.90 -4.92 13.12
N GLY A 69 18.71 -6.21 13.34
CA GLY A 69 18.58 -6.82 14.66
C GLY A 69 17.19 -6.64 15.27
N SER A 70 16.46 -7.73 15.33
CA SER A 70 15.57 -7.99 16.47
C SER A 70 16.40 -7.91 17.74
N THR A 71 16.61 -6.72 18.31
CA THR A 71 16.90 -6.64 19.73
C THR A 71 15.61 -7.06 20.40
N SER A 72 15.58 -8.34 20.77
CA SER A 72 14.69 -8.85 21.80
C SER A 72 14.90 -7.97 23.02
N THR A 73 14.10 -6.92 23.14
CA THR A 73 13.84 -6.30 24.43
C THR A 73 13.08 -7.37 25.18
N THR A 74 13.84 -8.20 25.89
CA THR A 74 13.36 -9.08 26.95
C THR A 74 12.85 -8.15 28.04
N ASP A 75 11.69 -7.56 27.81
CA ASP A 75 10.89 -6.98 28.86
C ASP A 75 10.32 -8.17 29.62
N ARG A 76 11.05 -8.58 30.66
CA ARG A 76 10.63 -9.58 31.62
C ARG A 76 9.52 -8.95 32.47
N SER A 77 8.36 -8.73 31.84
CA SER A 77 7.16 -8.31 32.53
C SER A 77 6.50 -9.55 33.14
N ALA A 78 6.58 -9.61 34.46
CA ALA A 78 6.08 -10.69 35.30
C ALA A 78 4.56 -10.87 35.13
N SER A 79 4.15 -12.12 34.92
CA SER A 79 2.76 -12.57 35.05
C SER A 79 2.39 -12.80 36.51
N VAL A 80 1.30 -12.17 36.98
CA VAL A 80 0.33 -12.67 37.99
C VAL A 80 -1.00 -11.95 37.74
N SER A 81 -1.96 -12.56 37.03
CA SER A 81 -3.11 -13.37 37.48
C SER A 81 -4.34 -12.60 38.03
N CYS A 82 -5.51 -13.08 37.62
CA CYS A 82 -6.82 -12.43 37.52
C CYS A 82 -7.56 -12.09 38.83
N GLY A 83 -8.39 -11.02 38.79
CA GLY A 83 -9.36 -10.66 39.83
C GLY A 83 -10.58 -9.89 39.30
N LYS A 84 -11.47 -10.62 38.63
CA LYS A 84 -12.93 -10.46 38.37
C LYS A 84 -13.69 -9.11 38.55
N VAL A 85 -14.44 -8.82 37.48
CA VAL A 85 -15.87 -8.42 37.37
C VAL A 85 -16.26 -7.00 37.80
N LEU A 86 -16.59 -6.16 36.80
CA LEU A 86 -17.70 -5.23 36.86
C LEU A 86 -18.39 -5.12 35.49
N ASP A 87 -19.69 -5.41 35.53
CA ASP A 87 -20.79 -5.12 34.60
C ASP A 87 -20.56 -4.92 33.10
N ALA A 88 -21.27 -5.76 32.34
CA ALA A 88 -21.57 -5.55 30.93
C ALA A 88 -22.56 -4.39 30.76
N PRO A 89 -22.38 -3.59 29.69
CA PRO A 89 -23.52 -3.26 28.84
C PRO A 89 -23.21 -3.54 27.36
N LYS A 90 -23.90 -4.56 26.85
CA LYS A 90 -24.46 -4.75 25.49
C LYS A 90 -23.57 -4.40 24.27
N PRO A 91 -23.08 -5.40 23.51
CA PRO A 91 -22.46 -5.14 22.22
C PRO A 91 -23.49 -4.54 21.25
N PHE A 92 -23.15 -3.41 20.62
CA PHE A 92 -23.92 -2.83 19.54
C PHE A 92 -24.10 -3.87 18.41
N PRO A 93 -25.33 -4.16 17.98
CA PRO A 93 -25.56 -5.12 16.93
C PRO A 93 -25.05 -4.56 15.60
N THR A 94 -24.06 -5.23 15.02
CA THR A 94 -23.61 -4.98 13.66
C THR A 94 -24.81 -5.13 12.69
N PRO A 95 -25.01 -4.20 11.74
CA PRO A 95 -26.02 -4.35 10.70
C PRO A 95 -25.64 -5.56 9.82
N ARG A 96 -26.23 -6.71 10.13
CA ARG A 96 -26.16 -7.92 9.33
C ARG A 96 -26.86 -7.63 8.01
N HIS A 97 -26.09 -7.45 6.94
CA HIS A 97 -26.59 -7.27 5.58
C HIS A 97 -27.59 -8.39 5.24
N ARG A 98 -28.89 -8.07 5.21
CA ARG A 98 -29.92 -8.98 4.74
C ARG A 98 -29.80 -9.11 3.23
N LYS A 99 -29.10 -10.16 2.77
CA LYS A 99 -29.15 -10.58 1.37
C LYS A 99 -30.49 -11.29 1.15
N ALA A 100 -31.53 -10.49 0.87
CA ALA A 100 -32.84 -10.97 0.49
C ALA A 100 -33.04 -10.71 -1.00
N SER A 101 -32.86 -11.74 -1.81
CA SER A 101 -33.58 -11.89 -3.08
C SER A 101 -33.94 -13.36 -3.20
N ARG A 102 -35.12 -13.69 -2.69
CA ARG A 102 -35.85 -14.91 -3.01
C ARG A 102 -36.27 -14.82 -4.47
N LEU A 103 -35.92 -15.79 -5.30
CA LEU A 103 -36.81 -16.34 -6.34
C LEU A 103 -36.35 -17.77 -6.61
N HIS A 104 -37.18 -18.75 -6.25
CA HIS A 104 -37.09 -20.11 -6.76
C HIS A 104 -37.64 -20.09 -8.19
N PRO A 105 -36.93 -20.60 -9.21
CA PRO A 105 -37.58 -20.93 -10.47
C PRO A 105 -38.30 -22.28 -10.29
N SER A 106 -39.61 -22.23 -10.06
CA SER A 106 -40.49 -23.37 -10.25
C SER A 106 -40.74 -23.54 -11.76
N PHE A 107 -40.12 -24.54 -12.39
CA PHE A 107 -40.53 -24.98 -13.71
C PHE A 107 -41.74 -25.91 -13.55
N ALA A 108 -42.93 -25.40 -13.84
CA ALA A 108 -44.07 -26.25 -14.18
C ALA A 108 -43.99 -26.53 -15.68
N ILE A 109 -43.70 -27.78 -16.04
CA ILE A 109 -43.89 -28.28 -17.41
C ILE A 109 -45.31 -28.83 -17.48
N ARG A 110 -46.05 -28.39 -18.48
CA ARG A 110 -47.42 -28.79 -18.79
C ARG A 110 -47.42 -29.95 -19.78
#